data_AF-A0A5B6WVC7-F1
#
_entry.id   AF-A0A5B6WVC7-F1
#
_cell.length_a   1.000
_cell.length_b   1.000
_cell.length_c   1.000
_cell.angle_alpha   90.00
_cell.angle_beta   90.00
_cell.angle_gamma   90.00
#
_symmetry.space_group_name_H-M   'P 1'
#
loop_
_entity.id
_entity.type
_entity.pdbx_description
1 polymer ?
#
loop_
_entity_poly.entity_id
_entity_poly.type
_entity_poly.pdbx_seq_one_letter_code
_entity_poly.pdbx_strand_id
1 'polypeptide(L)'
;MQLTAPLVVDEVREALKEMGPMKALRDDSVICKIVAKVLVNRMKGVMDSCIDKSQSVFVPSRLIYDNVLLAYEILHTFRQKLVGNKGFLALKLDMSKAYNRVEWVS
;
A
#
# COMPACT_ATOMS: atom_id res chain seq x y z
N MET A 1 2.80 -9.46 -18.30
CA MET A 1 4.03 -9.34 -19.11
C MET A 1 4.37 -7.87 -19.42
N GLN A 2 4.26 -6.97 -18.44
CA GLN A 2 4.53 -5.52 -18.57
C GLN A 2 5.65 -5.03 -17.63
N LEU A 3 5.90 -5.71 -16.51
CA LEU A 3 6.91 -5.31 -15.52
C LEU A 3 8.34 -5.33 -16.07
N THR A 4 8.65 -6.27 -16.97
CA THR A 4 9.97 -6.43 -17.60
C THR A 4 10.11 -5.70 -18.94
N ALA A 5 9.08 -4.94 -19.36
CA ALA A 5 9.12 -4.22 -20.63
C ALA A 5 10.16 -3.07 -20.56
N PRO A 6 10.79 -2.69 -21.69
CA PRO A 6 11.64 -1.51 -21.74
C PRO A 6 10.86 -0.25 -21.34
N LEU A 7 11.56 0.75 -20.81
CA LEU A 7 10.96 2.00 -20.36
C LEU A 7 10.49 2.81 -21.58
N VAL A 8 9.22 3.23 -21.61
CA VAL A 8 8.66 3.97 -22.75
C VAL A 8 8.49 5.45 -22.41
N VAL A 9 8.72 6.33 -23.39
CA VAL A 9 8.62 7.80 -23.22
C VAL A 9 7.25 8.22 -22.70
N ASP A 10 6.18 7.56 -23.14
CA ASP A 10 4.83 7.84 -22.66
C ASP A 10 4.66 7.57 -21.16
N GLU A 11 5.25 6.50 -20.63
CA GLU A 11 5.20 6.20 -19.18
C GLU A 11 5.95 7.27 -18.37
N VAL A 12 7.08 7.76 -18.89
CA VAL A 12 7.82 8.86 -18.28
C VAL A 12 6.98 10.14 -18.25
N ARG A 13 6.29 10.44 -19.35
CA ARG A 13 5.42 11.62 -19.44
C ARG A 13 4.26 11.53 -18.45
N GLU A 14 3.61 10.37 -18.33
CA GLU A 14 2.54 10.18 -17.36
C GLU A 14 3.04 10.22 -15.92
N ALA A 15 4.21 9.64 -15.63
CA ALA A 15 4.85 9.74 -14.32
C ALA A 15 5.12 11.21 -13.93
N LEU A 16 5.63 12.02 -14.86
CA LEU A 16 5.90 13.44 -14.62
C LEU A 16 4.63 14.25 -14.32
N LYS A 17 3.52 13.96 -15.02
CA LYS A 17 2.22 14.62 -14.76
C LYS A 17 1.71 14.32 -13.35
N GLU A 18 1.89 13.10 -12.87
CA GLU A 18 1.40 12.67 -11.55
C GLU A 18 2.24 13.16 -10.36
N MET A 19 3.51 13.54 -10.56
CA MET A 19 4.44 13.81 -9.45
C MET A 19 4.24 15.15 -8.75
N GLY A 20 3.46 16.08 -9.33
CA GLY A 20 3.26 17.42 -8.78
C GLY A 20 4.56 18.21 -8.59
N PRO A 21 4.54 19.37 -7.92
CA PRO A 21 5.76 20.12 -7.63
C PRO A 21 6.68 19.31 -6.71
N MET A 22 7.88 18.98 -7.19
CA MET A 22 8.85 18.18 -6.46
C MET A 22 9.33 18.93 -5.21
N LYS A 23 9.06 18.37 -4.03
CA LYS A 23 9.71 18.84 -2.80
C LYS A 23 11.21 18.51 -2.90
N ALA A 24 12.04 19.52 -2.65
CA ALA A 24 13.48 19.35 -2.51
C ALA A 24 13.75 18.51 -1.25
N LEU A 25 14.01 17.22 -1.45
CA LEU A 25 14.64 16.35 -0.45
C LEU A 25 16.13 16.31 -0.79
N ARG A 26 16.95 16.32 0.26
CA ARG A 26 18.31 16.88 0.25
C ARG A 26 19.30 16.26 -0.75
N ASP A 27 19.07 15.04 -1.28
CA ASP A 27 20.04 14.36 -2.16
C ASP A 27 19.41 13.35 -3.15
N ASP A 28 18.21 13.58 -3.68
CA ASP A 28 17.61 12.64 -4.64
C ASP A 28 17.80 13.09 -6.09
N SER A 29 18.43 12.25 -6.92
CA SER A 29 18.42 12.43 -8.37
C SER A 29 16.98 12.46 -8.89
N VAL A 30 16.64 13.49 -9.68
CA VAL A 30 15.35 13.62 -10.36
C VAL A 30 15.02 12.37 -11.17
N ILE A 31 16.05 11.76 -11.77
CA ILE A 31 15.94 10.52 -12.56
C ILE A 31 15.47 9.37 -11.67
N CYS A 32 16.05 9.17 -10.48
CA CYS A 32 15.65 8.11 -9.56
C CYS A 32 14.18 8.25 -9.14
N LYS A 33 13.73 9.48 -8.91
CA LYS A 33 12.32 9.76 -8.59
C LYS A 33 11.41 9.38 -9.76
N ILE A 34 11.76 9.79 -10.99
CA ILE A 34 10.99 9.46 -12.20
C ILE A 34 10.92 7.95 -12.39
N VAL A 35 12.06 7.26 -12.30
CA VAL A 35 12.12 5.80 -12.44
C VAL A 35 11.28 5.12 -11.37
N ALA A 36 11.39 5.53 -10.10
CA ALA A 36 10.56 5.00 -9.02
C ALA A 36 9.06 5.20 -9.29
N LYS A 37 8.66 6.35 -9.83
CA LYS A 37 7.27 6.63 -10.17
C LYS A 37 6.75 5.75 -11.31
N VAL A 38 7.55 5.56 -12.35
CA VAL A 38 7.22 4.63 -13.45
C VAL A 38 7.05 3.20 -12.92
N LEU A 39 7.96 2.75 -12.06
CA LEU A 39 7.87 1.43 -11.43
C LEU A 39 6.59 1.29 -10.59
N VAL A 40 6.24 2.29 -9.78
CA VAL A 40 4.98 2.30 -9.02
C VAL A 40 3.78 2.18 -9.95
N ASN A 41 3.75 2.91 -11.07
CA ASN A 41 2.64 2.85 -12.02
C ASN A 41 2.50 1.46 -12.67
N ARG A 42 3.61 0.79 -12.99
CA ARG A 42 3.59 -0.59 -13.47
C ARG A 42 3.14 -1.58 -12.38
N MET A 43 3.60 -1.37 -11.14
CA MET A 43 3.22 -2.22 -10.00
C MET A 43 1.73 -2.12 -9.66
N LYS A 44 1.10 -0.95 -9.83
CA LYS A 44 -0.36 -0.80 -9.63
C LYS A 44 -1.15 -1.86 -10.39
N GLY A 45 -0.78 -2.18 -11.63
CA GLY A 45 -1.48 -3.16 -12.47
C GLY A 45 -1.41 -4.61 -11.98
N VAL A 46 -0.47 -4.95 -11.10
CA VAL A 46 -0.35 -6.29 -10.49
C VAL A 46 -0.70 -6.30 -9.00
N MET A 47 -0.87 -5.14 -8.39
CA MET A 47 -1.06 -5.01 -6.95
C MET A 47 -2.33 -5.73 -6.50
N ASP A 48 -3.40 -5.66 -7.30
CA ASP A 48 -4.70 -6.26 -6.99
C ASP A 48 -4.65 -7.79 -6.80
N SER A 49 -3.72 -8.48 -7.46
CA SER A 49 -3.54 -9.93 -7.27
C SER A 49 -2.59 -10.28 -6.12
N CYS A 50 -1.83 -9.32 -5.61
CA CYS A 50 -0.82 -9.51 -4.56
C CYS A 50 -1.34 -9.15 -3.16
N ILE A 51 -2.42 -8.35 -3.07
CA ILE A 51 -2.97 -7.86 -1.81
C ILE A 51 -4.28 -8.56 -1.46
N ASP A 52 -4.54 -8.77 -0.16
CA ASP A 52 -5.82 -9.27 0.30
C ASP A 52 -6.90 -8.18 0.27
N LYS A 53 -8.18 -8.57 0.21
CA LYS A 53 -9.32 -7.64 0.27
C LYS A 53 -9.38 -6.86 1.58
N SER A 54 -8.87 -7.41 2.68
CA SER A 54 -8.81 -6.75 3.98
C SER A 54 -7.74 -5.65 4.07
N GLN A 55 -6.79 -5.59 3.14
CA GLN A 55 -5.72 -4.59 3.15
C GLN A 55 -6.19 -3.26 2.53
N SER A 56 -6.67 -2.33 3.32
CA SER A 56 -7.21 -1.04 2.81
C SER A 56 -6.17 0.07 2.65
N VAL A 57 -4.99 -0.06 3.27
CA VAL A 57 -3.99 1.01 3.32
C VAL A 57 -3.05 0.93 2.10
N PHE A 58 -2.75 2.10 1.51
CA PHE A 58 -1.87 2.26 0.34
C PHE A 58 -2.40 1.65 -0.97
N VAL A 59 -3.70 1.32 -1.03
CA VAL A 59 -4.36 0.82 -2.24
C VAL A 59 -5.21 1.94 -2.84
N PRO A 60 -5.01 2.31 -4.12
CA PRO A 60 -5.89 3.26 -4.79
C PRO A 60 -7.34 2.79 -4.70
N SER A 61 -8.30 3.72 -4.60
CA SER A 61 -9.74 3.45 -4.44
C SER A 61 -10.22 2.81 -3.12
N ARG A 62 -9.33 2.39 -2.21
CA ARG A 62 -9.70 1.99 -0.85
C ARG A 62 -9.59 3.18 0.08
N LEU A 63 -10.62 3.39 0.91
CA LEU A 63 -10.70 4.55 1.79
C LEU A 63 -10.34 4.17 3.22
N ILE A 64 -9.81 5.12 3.98
CA ILE A 64 -9.54 4.92 5.41
C ILE A 64 -10.78 4.51 6.21
N TYR A 65 -11.97 4.88 5.72
CA TYR A 65 -13.26 4.49 6.29
C TYR A 65 -13.50 2.97 6.26
N ASP A 66 -12.94 2.25 5.30
CA ASP A 66 -13.07 0.79 5.21
C ASP A 66 -12.45 0.11 6.44
N ASN A 67 -11.33 0.64 6.93
CA ASN A 67 -10.71 0.16 8.19
C ASN A 67 -11.56 0.48 9.42
N VAL A 68 -12.15 1.66 9.46
CA VAL A 68 -12.99 2.08 10.59
C VAL A 68 -14.23 1.19 10.65
N LEU A 69 -14.84 0.89 9.50
CA LEU A 69 -15.97 -0.02 9.39
C LEU A 69 -15.58 -1.44 9.82
N LEU A 70 -14.48 -1.97 9.32
CA LEU A 70 -13.98 -3.30 9.70
C LEU A 70 -13.72 -3.39 11.21
N ALA A 71 -13.10 -2.38 11.81
CA ALA A 71 -12.89 -2.32 13.26
C ALA A 71 -14.22 -2.29 14.03
N TYR A 72 -15.21 -1.56 13.53
CA TYR A 72 -16.54 -1.52 14.11
C TYR A 72 -17.25 -2.89 14.05
N GLU A 73 -17.16 -3.60 12.93
CA GLU A 73 -17.70 -4.95 12.75
C GLU A 73 -17.05 -5.95 13.71
N ILE A 74 -15.73 -5.88 13.89
CA ILE A 74 -15.00 -6.72 14.86
C ILE A 74 -15.51 -6.45 16.28
N LEU A 75 -15.59 -5.17 16.68
CA LEU A 75 -16.09 -4.78 18.00
C LEU A 75 -17.55 -5.19 18.22
N HIS A 76 -18.38 -5.03 17.20
CA HIS A 76 -19.79 -5.42 17.25
C HIS A 76 -19.94 -6.93 17.39
N THR A 77 -19.16 -7.70 16.63
CA THR A 77 -19.11 -9.17 16.74
C THR A 77 -18.69 -9.59 18.14
N PHE A 78 -17.71 -8.91 18.74
CA PHE A 78 -17.30 -9.18 20.11
C PHE A 78 -18.46 -8.93 21.07
N ARG A 79 -19.12 -7.77 20.97
CA ARG A 79 -20.28 -7.45 21.83
C ARG A 79 -21.41 -8.48 21.73
N GLN A 80 -21.73 -8.94 20.52
CA GLN A 80 -22.80 -9.94 20.32
C GLN A 80 -22.41 -11.34 20.84
N LYS A 81 -21.14 -11.72 20.72
CA LYS A 81 -20.67 -13.08 21.05
C LYS A 81 -20.05 -13.22 22.43
N LEU A 82 -20.05 -12.15 23.24
CA LEU A 82 -19.75 -12.22 24.68
C LEU A 82 -20.76 -13.07 25.47
N VAL A 83 -21.92 -13.37 24.87
CA VAL A 83 -22.92 -14.30 25.42
C VAL A 83 -22.67 -15.70 24.86
N GLY A 84 -21.62 -16.38 25.33
CA GLY A 84 -21.27 -17.73 24.89
C GLY A 84 -20.01 -18.28 25.55
N ASN A 85 -19.81 -19.61 25.50
CA ASN A 85 -18.69 -20.30 26.17
C ASN A 85 -17.34 -20.21 25.40
N LYS A 86 -17.24 -19.33 24.38
CA LYS A 86 -16.04 -19.11 23.57
C LYS A 86 -15.63 -17.64 23.64
N GLY A 87 -14.45 -17.35 24.19
CA GLY A 87 -13.90 -15.99 24.23
C GLY A 87 -13.34 -15.55 22.88
N PHE A 88 -13.42 -14.26 22.58
CA PHE A 88 -12.85 -13.64 21.39
C PHE A 88 -11.67 -12.73 21.79
N LEU A 89 -10.61 -12.71 20.97
CA LEU A 89 -9.42 -11.89 21.17
C LEU A 89 -9.15 -11.08 19.90
N ALA A 90 -8.93 -9.78 20.05
CA ALA A 90 -8.42 -8.93 18.99
C ALA A 90 -6.93 -8.67 19.24
N LEU A 91 -6.10 -8.95 18.24
CA LEU A 91 -4.67 -8.69 18.29
C LEU A 91 -4.33 -7.53 17.37
N LYS A 92 -3.76 -6.45 17.94
CA LYS A 92 -3.20 -5.35 17.16
C LYS A 92 -1.71 -5.59 16.97
N LEU A 93 -1.28 -5.75 15.73
CA LEU A 93 0.12 -5.87 15.35
C LEU A 93 0.59 -4.55 14.75
N ASP A 94 1.74 -4.04 15.20
CA ASP A 94 2.40 -2.84 14.67
C ASP A 94 3.88 -3.13 14.42
N MET A 95 4.42 -2.64 13.31
CA MET A 95 5.80 -2.87 12.91
C MET A 95 6.63 -1.58 13.03
N SER A 96 7.50 -1.53 14.03
CA SER A 96 8.46 -0.44 14.20
C SER A 96 9.43 -0.36 13.02
N LYS A 97 9.56 0.83 12.41
CA LYS A 97 10.46 1.09 11.27
C LYS A 97 10.32 0.04 10.15
N ALA A 98 9.09 -0.28 9.75
CA ALA A 98 8.78 -1.34 8.78
C ALA A 98 9.67 -1.33 7.53
N TYR A 99 9.92 -0.16 6.93
CA TYR A 99 10.78 -0.02 5.75
C TYR A 99 12.25 -0.42 5.98
N ASN A 100 12.75 -0.31 7.21
CA ASN A 100 14.13 -0.67 7.55
C ASN A 100 14.29 -2.17 7.85
N ARG A 101 13.18 -2.91 7.97
CA ARG A 101 13.18 -4.35 8.29
C ARG A 101 13.01 -5.25 7.07
N VAL A 102 12.92 -4.67 5.87
CA VAL A 102 12.85 -5.43 4.63
C VAL A 102 14.21 -6.06 4.37
N GLU A 103 14.24 -7.39 4.32
CA GLU A 103 15.43 -8.14 3.92
C GLU A 103 15.53 -8.15 2.39
N TRP A 104 16.57 -7.51 1.87
CA TRP A 104 16.89 -7.53 0.45
C TRP A 104 17.82 -8.71 0.21
N VAL A 105 17.24 -9.87 -0.12
CA VAL A 105 18.05 -11.04 -0.48
C VAL A 105 18.80 -10.70 -1.77
N SER A 106 20.14 -10.71 -1.69
CA SER A 106 21.03 -10.49 -2.83
C SER A 106 21.25 -11.75 -3.63
#